data_AF-A0A2E6QAD4-F1
#
_entry.id   AF-A0A2E6QAD4-F1
#
_cell.length_a   1.000
_cell.length_b   1.000
_cell.length_c   1.000
_cell.angle_alpha   90.00
_cell.angle_beta   90.00
_cell.angle_gamma   90.00
#
_symmetry.space_group_name_H-M   'P 1'
#
loop_
_entity.id
_entity.type
_entity.pdbx_description
1 polymer ?
#
loop_
_entity_poly.entity_id
_entity_poly.type
_entity_poly.pdbx_seq_one_letter_code
_entity_poly.pdbx_strand_id
1 'polypeptide(L)'
;MLKNHDRTAGIVIFAVSALLFYNTHDYPPETAEFPRIILSIMLILSGWMILRSFVLADWRSKTYEEFFIHGGRFVLAVSMMAVYILGINYLGYYTTTLAYIPLMAWLLGFRNRLMIVLSTILYLALILVVFDILFERQLPKEFFMP
;
A
#
# COMPACT_ATOMS: atom_id res chain seq x y z
N MET A 1 -23.12 -0.71 15.01
CA MET A 1 -21.77 -0.25 15.41
C MET A 1 -20.81 0.05 14.22
N LEU A 2 -21.19 -0.20 12.97
CA LEU A 2 -20.30 -0.12 11.77
C LEU A 2 -20.18 1.26 11.10
N LYS A 3 -21.06 2.22 11.42
CA LYS A 3 -21.00 3.62 10.92
C LYS A 3 -19.69 4.31 11.29
N ASN A 4 -19.03 3.88 12.36
CA ASN A 4 -17.81 4.51 12.86
C ASN A 4 -16.55 4.04 12.11
N HIS A 5 -16.50 2.82 11.59
CA HIS A 5 -15.26 2.26 11.01
C HIS A 5 -14.90 2.89 9.65
N ASP A 6 -15.86 3.01 8.73
CA ASP A 6 -15.63 3.69 7.44
C ASP A 6 -15.32 5.18 7.64
N ARG A 7 -15.95 5.79 8.66
CA ARG A 7 -15.66 7.17 9.06
C ARG A 7 -14.25 7.32 9.60
N THR A 8 -13.85 6.46 10.54
CA THR A 8 -12.50 6.48 11.09
C THR A 8 -11.47 6.22 10.00
N ALA A 9 -11.72 5.26 9.09
CA ALA A 9 -10.84 4.99 7.97
C ALA A 9 -10.71 6.21 7.04
N GLY A 10 -11.84 6.83 6.66
CA GLY A 10 -11.83 8.03 5.84
C GLY A 10 -11.11 9.20 6.50
N ILE A 11 -11.37 9.46 7.78
CA ILE A 11 -10.70 10.53 8.54
C ILE A 11 -9.20 10.27 8.66
N VAL A 12 -8.79 9.03 9.01
CA VAL A 12 -7.37 8.68 9.13
C VAL A 12 -6.67 8.80 7.78
N ILE A 13 -7.25 8.26 6.71
CA ILE A 13 -6.68 8.36 5.36
C ILE A 13 -6.57 9.82 4.93
N PHE A 14 -7.60 10.64 5.15
CA PHE A 14 -7.59 12.06 4.81
C PHE A 14 -6.51 12.81 5.59
N ALA A 15 -6.42 12.62 6.91
CA ALA A 15 -5.45 13.28 7.77
C ALA A 15 -4.00 12.89 7.40
N VAL A 16 -3.73 11.59 7.24
CA VAL A 16 -2.40 11.10 6.85
C VAL A 16 -2.03 11.60 5.45
N SER A 17 -2.96 11.55 4.49
CA SER A 17 -2.70 12.03 3.13
C SER A 17 -2.44 13.54 3.10
N ALA A 18 -3.17 14.32 3.90
CA ALA A 18 -2.96 15.77 4.01
C ALA A 18 -1.58 16.10 4.60
N LEU A 19 -1.19 15.39 5.66
CA LEU A 19 0.13 15.54 6.29
C LEU A 19 1.25 15.18 5.32
N LEU A 20 1.14 14.04 4.62
CA LEU A 20 2.13 13.62 3.63
C LEU A 20 2.17 14.59 2.44
N PHE A 21 1.02 15.09 1.99
CA PHE A 21 0.94 16.07 0.90
C PHE A 21 1.66 17.36 1.27
N TYR A 22 1.50 17.82 2.51
CA TYR A 22 2.24 18.97 3.02
C TYR A 22 3.76 18.75 2.94
N ASN A 23 4.26 17.57 3.36
CA ASN A 23 5.68 17.22 3.29
C ASN A 23 6.25 17.16 1.86
N THR A 24 5.41 17.00 0.82
CA THR A 24 5.91 16.99 -0.57
C THR A 24 6.40 18.36 -1.08
N HIS A 25 6.25 19.43 -0.30
CA HIS A 25 6.84 20.74 -0.61
C HIS A 25 8.37 20.73 -0.51
N ASP A 26 8.93 19.90 0.35
CA ASP A 26 10.38 19.80 0.56
C ASP A 26 11.07 18.92 -0.51
N TYR A 27 10.29 18.30 -1.41
CA TYR A 27 10.82 17.41 -2.43
C TYR A 27 11.19 18.16 -3.72
N PRO A 28 12.31 17.80 -4.37
CA PRO A 28 12.65 18.30 -5.70
C PRO A 28 11.49 18.09 -6.69
N PRO A 29 11.20 19.05 -7.59
CA PRO A 29 10.04 19.01 -8.48
C PRO A 29 9.91 17.69 -9.25
N GLU A 30 11.03 17.16 -9.74
CA GLU A 30 11.12 15.91 -10.51
C GLU A 30 10.65 14.67 -9.74
N THR A 31 10.77 14.67 -8.41
CA THR A 31 10.40 13.53 -7.54
C THR A 31 9.07 13.73 -6.83
N ALA A 32 8.56 14.97 -6.81
CA ALA A 32 7.38 15.34 -6.07
C ALA A 32 6.08 15.12 -6.86
N GLU A 33 6.14 15.06 -8.20
CA GLU A 33 4.94 14.92 -9.04
C GLU A 33 4.15 13.66 -8.72
N PHE A 34 4.83 12.51 -8.67
CA PHE A 34 4.18 11.22 -8.44
C PHE A 34 3.51 11.13 -7.05
N PRO A 35 4.20 11.45 -5.93
CA PRO A 35 3.56 11.54 -4.62
C PRO A 35 2.38 12.52 -4.59
N ARG A 36 2.52 13.72 -5.16
CA ARG A 36 1.45 14.74 -5.13
C ARG A 36 0.19 14.28 -5.85
N ILE A 37 0.31 13.65 -7.01
CA ILE A 37 -0.84 13.15 -7.76
C ILE A 37 -1.60 12.10 -6.96
N ILE A 38 -0.89 11.09 -6.42
CA ILE A 38 -1.52 10.01 -5.64
C ILE A 38 -2.18 10.58 -4.39
N LEU A 39 -1.48 11.43 -3.64
CA LEU A 39 -1.99 12.03 -2.41
C LEU A 39 -3.20 12.94 -2.68
N SER A 40 -3.21 13.67 -3.79
CA SER A 40 -4.37 14.48 -4.20
C SER A 40 -5.60 13.61 -4.47
N ILE A 41 -5.42 12.50 -5.20
CA ILE A 41 -6.50 11.53 -5.46
C ILE A 41 -7.01 10.93 -4.14
N MET A 42 -6.10 10.54 -3.25
CA MET A 42 -6.46 9.99 -1.93
C MET A 42 -7.24 11.00 -1.09
N LEU A 43 -6.85 12.29 -1.09
CA LEU A 43 -7.58 13.36 -0.41
C LEU A 43 -8.99 13.54 -0.96
N ILE A 44 -9.15 13.55 -2.28
CA ILE A 44 -10.46 13.69 -2.93
C ILE A 44 -11.36 12.50 -2.58
N LEU A 45 -10.85 11.27 -2.74
CA LEU A 45 -11.64 10.06 -2.50
C LEU A 45 -12.00 9.89 -1.02
N SER A 46 -11.07 10.18 -0.10
CA SER A 46 -11.33 10.11 1.35
C SER A 46 -12.28 11.23 1.79
N GLY A 47 -12.15 12.44 1.26
CA GLY A 47 -13.10 13.53 1.48
C GLY A 47 -14.51 13.16 0.99
N TRP A 48 -14.61 12.59 -0.21
CA TRP A 48 -15.87 12.07 -0.75
C TRP A 48 -16.49 10.98 0.14
N MET A 49 -15.66 10.07 0.65
CA MET A 49 -16.09 8.99 1.55
C MET A 49 -16.63 9.54 2.87
N ILE A 50 -15.97 10.55 3.44
CA ILE A 50 -16.41 11.26 4.65
C ILE A 50 -17.75 11.97 4.40
N LEU A 51 -17.85 12.76 3.32
CA LEU A 51 -19.07 13.48 2.93
C LEU A 51 -20.24 12.52 2.75
N ARG A 52 -20.04 11.44 1.99
CA ARG A 52 -21.05 10.39 1.82
C ARG A 52 -21.48 9.79 3.15
N SER A 53 -20.53 9.57 4.07
CA SER A 53 -20.85 9.02 5.39
C SER A 53 -21.68 9.97 6.26
N PHE A 54 -21.52 11.28 6.13
CA PHE A 54 -22.33 12.27 6.84
C PHE A 54 -23.69 12.52 6.18
N VAL A 55 -23.76 12.57 4.84
CA VAL A 55 -24.97 12.94 4.09
C VAL A 55 -25.90 11.76 3.79
N LEU A 56 -25.38 10.57 3.49
CA LEU A 56 -26.19 9.37 3.17
C LEU A 56 -26.42 8.47 4.40
N ALA A 57 -26.29 9.01 5.60
CA ALA A 57 -26.33 8.25 6.85
C ALA A 57 -27.67 7.52 7.13
N ASP A 58 -28.76 7.89 6.44
CA ASP A 58 -30.10 7.36 6.68
C ASP A 58 -30.64 6.37 5.62
N TRP A 59 -29.95 6.14 4.49
CA TRP A 59 -30.59 5.50 3.33
C TRP A 59 -30.21 4.04 2.99
N ARG A 60 -29.43 3.32 3.80
CA ARG A 60 -29.15 1.89 3.51
C ARG A 60 -29.08 1.01 4.76
N SER A 61 -30.23 0.46 5.13
CA SER A 61 -30.29 -0.91 5.60
C SER A 61 -30.10 -1.87 4.42
N LYS A 62 -29.29 -2.91 4.63
CA LYS A 62 -29.04 -4.08 3.76
C LYS A 62 -27.75 -4.01 2.93
N THR A 63 -26.82 -4.84 3.40
CA THR A 63 -25.66 -5.39 2.70
C THR A 63 -24.51 -4.41 2.45
N TYR A 64 -23.81 -4.07 3.53
CA TYR A 64 -22.42 -3.64 3.44
C TYR A 64 -21.56 -4.75 4.06
N GLU A 65 -20.73 -5.40 3.24
CA GLU A 65 -19.61 -6.20 3.75
C GLU A 65 -18.69 -5.25 4.53
N GLU A 66 -18.32 -5.64 5.74
CA GLU A 66 -17.55 -4.78 6.64
C GLU A 66 -16.18 -4.47 6.02
N PHE A 67 -15.75 -3.20 6.01
CA PHE A 67 -14.40 -2.86 5.52
C PHE A 67 -13.29 -3.43 6.43
N PHE A 68 -13.63 -3.73 7.69
CA PHE A 68 -12.72 -4.21 8.74
C PHE A 68 -13.14 -5.59 9.32
N ILE A 69 -13.51 -6.56 8.48
CA ILE A 69 -13.85 -7.93 8.94
C ILE A 69 -12.69 -8.55 9.76
N HIS A 70 -11.44 -8.15 9.47
CA HIS A 70 -10.23 -8.69 10.12
C HIS A 70 -9.20 -7.61 10.46
N GLY A 71 -9.49 -6.74 11.44
CA GLY A 71 -8.53 -5.71 11.91
C GLY A 71 -7.15 -6.25 12.29
N GLY A 72 -7.06 -7.48 12.83
CA GLY A 72 -5.78 -8.14 13.10
C GLY A 72 -4.95 -8.40 11.83
N ARG A 73 -5.58 -8.76 10.71
CA ARG A 73 -4.89 -8.94 9.42
C ARG A 73 -4.42 -7.61 8.84
N PHE A 74 -5.17 -6.53 9.07
CA PHE A 74 -4.75 -5.19 8.68
C PHE A 74 -3.50 -4.74 9.46
N VAL A 75 -3.51 -4.89 10.79
CA VAL A 75 -2.33 -4.58 11.61
C VAL A 75 -1.14 -5.45 11.22
N LEU A 76 -1.36 -6.74 10.97
CA LEU A 76 -0.34 -7.65 10.46
C LEU A 76 0.24 -7.15 9.13
N ALA A 77 -0.62 -6.74 8.18
CA ALA A 77 -0.20 -6.21 6.89
C ALA A 77 0.67 -4.96 7.03
N VAL A 78 0.24 -4.00 7.85
CA VAL A 78 0.98 -2.77 8.12
C VAL A 78 2.33 -3.07 8.79
N SER A 79 2.35 -3.98 9.76
CA SER A 79 3.59 -4.38 10.43
C SER A 79 4.58 -5.08 9.48
N MET A 80 4.06 -5.93 8.58
CA MET A 80 4.86 -6.59 7.56
C MET A 80 5.43 -5.61 6.54
N MET A 81 4.68 -4.57 6.17
CA MET A 81 5.20 -3.50 5.32
C MET A 81 6.37 -2.76 6.00
N ALA A 82 6.27 -2.46 7.30
CA ALA A 82 7.38 -1.83 8.02
C ALA A 82 8.63 -2.75 8.06
N VAL A 83 8.44 -4.05 8.31
CA VAL A 83 9.52 -5.04 8.26
C VAL A 83 10.14 -5.13 6.86
N TYR A 84 9.32 -5.07 5.80
CA TYR A 84 9.80 -5.06 4.42
C TYR A 84 10.67 -3.83 4.12
N ILE A 85 10.24 -2.63 4.51
CA ILE A 85 11.01 -1.39 4.32
C ILE A 85 12.37 -1.49 5.04
N LEU A 86 12.39 -2.01 6.27
CA LEU A 86 13.64 -2.23 7.00
C LEU A 86 14.50 -3.29 6.32
N GLY A 87 13.90 -4.39 5.87
CA GLY A 87 14.58 -5.49 5.19
C GLY A 87 15.29 -5.07 3.91
N ILE A 88 14.69 -4.19 3.10
CA ILE A 88 15.31 -3.65 1.87
C ILE A 88 16.68 -3.03 2.18
N ASN A 89 16.81 -2.29 3.29
CA ASN A 89 18.06 -1.63 3.65
C ASN A 89 19.19 -2.61 4.02
N TYR A 90 18.86 -3.83 4.46
CA TYR A 90 19.85 -4.82 4.90
C TYR A 90 20.11 -5.92 3.87
N LEU A 91 19.07 -6.42 3.20
CA LEU A 91 19.13 -7.57 2.30
C LEU A 91 19.13 -7.18 0.82
N GLY A 92 18.68 -5.96 0.50
CA GLY A 92 18.44 -5.50 -0.86
C GLY A 92 17.00 -5.75 -1.33
N TYR A 93 16.66 -5.16 -2.48
CA TYR A 93 15.28 -5.09 -2.94
C TYR A 93 14.70 -6.45 -3.37
N TYR A 94 15.39 -7.21 -4.21
CA TYR A 94 14.83 -8.45 -4.78
C TYR A 94 14.76 -9.56 -3.74
N THR A 95 15.80 -9.73 -2.94
CA THR A 95 15.81 -10.72 -1.85
C THR A 95 14.70 -10.48 -0.84
N THR A 96 14.50 -9.22 -0.40
CA THR A 96 13.43 -8.87 0.55
C THR A 96 12.05 -9.09 -0.07
N THR A 97 11.88 -8.73 -1.34
CA THR A 97 10.62 -8.91 -2.08
C THR A 97 10.26 -10.38 -2.28
N LEU A 98 11.24 -11.21 -2.65
CA LEU A 98 11.10 -12.64 -2.85
C LEU A 98 10.61 -13.35 -1.58
N ALA A 99 11.06 -12.89 -0.40
CA ALA A 99 10.57 -13.38 0.88
C ALA A 99 9.21 -12.78 1.27
N TYR A 100 9.03 -11.49 1.04
CA TYR A 100 7.84 -10.75 1.46
C TYR A 100 6.56 -11.22 0.76
N ILE A 101 6.55 -11.36 -0.56
CA ILE A 101 5.33 -11.68 -1.32
C ILE A 101 4.73 -13.03 -0.89
N PRO A 102 5.50 -14.15 -0.82
CA PRO A 102 4.98 -15.43 -0.37
C PRO A 102 4.55 -15.42 1.09
N LEU A 103 5.34 -14.78 1.96
CA LEU A 103 5.07 -14.73 3.39
C LEU A 103 3.78 -13.95 3.68
N MET A 104 3.61 -12.80 3.03
CA MET A 104 2.40 -11.99 3.12
C MET A 104 1.18 -12.71 2.55
N ALA A 105 1.31 -13.35 1.38
CA ALA A 105 0.22 -14.14 0.81
C ALA A 105 -0.23 -15.27 1.75
N TRP A 106 0.73 -15.97 2.36
CA TRP A 106 0.43 -17.05 3.30
C TRP A 106 -0.22 -16.55 4.60
N LEU A 107 0.27 -15.45 5.17
CA LEU A 107 -0.29 -14.80 6.35
C LEU A 107 -1.71 -14.28 6.12
N LEU A 108 -2.02 -13.82 4.92
CA LEU A 108 -3.38 -13.42 4.51
C LEU A 108 -4.30 -14.61 4.24
N GLY A 109 -3.77 -15.84 4.23
CA GLY A 109 -4.53 -17.07 4.08
C GLY A 109 -4.64 -17.58 2.63
N PHE A 110 -3.90 -17.01 1.68
CA PHE A 110 -3.79 -17.59 0.34
C PHE A 110 -3.01 -18.90 0.41
N ARG A 111 -3.62 -19.99 -0.08
CA ARG A 111 -3.04 -21.34 -0.02
C ARG A 111 -2.65 -21.92 -1.37
N ASN A 112 -2.95 -21.22 -2.46
CA ASN A 112 -2.56 -21.67 -3.80
C ASN A 112 -1.08 -21.35 -4.06
N ARG A 113 -0.21 -22.32 -3.75
CA ARG A 113 1.25 -22.19 -3.89
C ARG A 113 1.68 -21.84 -5.32
N LEU A 114 0.99 -22.38 -6.32
CA LEU A 114 1.31 -22.13 -7.73
C LEU A 114 1.03 -20.66 -8.10
N MET A 115 -0.10 -20.11 -7.67
CA MET A 115 -0.40 -18.69 -7.86
C MET A 115 0.56 -17.77 -7.11
N ILE A 116 0.98 -18.15 -5.90
CA ILE A 116 1.93 -17.36 -5.10
C ILE A 116 3.30 -17.30 -5.78
N VAL A 117 3.80 -18.42 -6.29
CA VAL A 117 5.08 -18.47 -7.01
C VAL A 117 4.98 -17.68 -8.31
N LEU A 118 3.91 -17.89 -9.09
CA LEU A 118 3.70 -17.16 -10.34
C LEU A 118 3.60 -15.65 -10.13
N SER A 119 2.85 -15.19 -9.14
CA SER A 119 2.72 -13.76 -8.86
C SER A 119 4.04 -13.14 -8.40
N THR A 120 4.82 -13.87 -7.58
CA THR A 120 6.14 -13.42 -7.14
C THR A 120 7.10 -13.28 -8.32
N ILE A 121 7.19 -14.30 -9.18
CA ILE A 121 8.05 -14.27 -10.38
C ILE A 121 7.61 -13.16 -11.33
N LEU A 122 6.30 -13.05 -11.59
CA LEU A 122 5.75 -12.02 -12.47
C LEU A 122 6.05 -10.61 -11.96
N TYR A 123 5.90 -10.37 -10.64
CA TYR A 123 6.22 -9.09 -10.02
C TYR A 123 7.70 -8.73 -10.18
N LEU A 124 8.60 -9.66 -9.86
CA LEU A 124 10.04 -9.45 -10.00
C LEU A 124 10.43 -9.18 -11.47
N ALA A 125 9.87 -9.94 -12.40
CA ALA A 125 10.11 -9.76 -13.83
C ALA A 125 9.60 -8.38 -14.31
N LEU A 126 8.41 -7.97 -13.89
CA LEU A 126 7.84 -6.68 -14.25
C LEU A 126 8.70 -5.53 -13.71
N ILE A 127 9.19 -5.65 -12.47
CA ILE A 127 10.06 -4.63 -11.90
C ILE A 127 11.41 -4.56 -12.60
N LEU A 128 12.02 -5.69 -12.94
CA LEU A 128 13.24 -5.70 -13.76
C LEU A 128 12.99 -4.95 -15.08
N VAL A 129 11.90 -5.25 -15.78
CA VAL A 129 11.57 -4.57 -17.05
C VAL A 129 11.34 -3.08 -16.84
N VAL A 130 10.52 -2.70 -15.86
CA VAL A 130 10.18 -1.28 -15.66
C VAL A 130 11.39 -0.50 -15.19
N PHE A 131 12.12 -0.96 -14.18
CA PHE A 131 13.17 -0.17 -13.56
C PHE A 131 14.50 -0.22 -14.32
N ASP A 132 14.88 -1.38 -14.84
CA ASP A 132 16.15 -1.55 -15.55
C ASP A 132 16.03 -1.09 -17.00
N ILE A 133 14.98 -1.52 -17.71
CA ILE A 133 14.84 -1.25 -19.15
C ILE A 133 14.17 0.11 -19.41
N LEU A 134 13.15 0.48 -18.63
CA LEU A 134 12.38 1.69 -18.89
C LEU A 134 12.94 2.93 -18.18
N PHE A 135 13.35 2.77 -16.92
CA PHE A 135 13.76 3.89 -16.06
C PHE A 135 15.27 4.03 -15.90
N GLU A 136 16.08 3.04 -16.31
CA GLU A 136 17.55 2.98 -16.10
C GLU A 136 17.96 3.32 -14.65
N ARG A 137 17.09 3.05 -13.67
CA ARG A 137 17.32 3.37 -12.26
C ARG A 137 17.78 2.11 -11.53
N GLN A 138 18.96 2.18 -10.93
CA GLN A 138 19.47 1.13 -10.07
C GLN A 138 18.62 1.08 -8.79
N LEU A 139 17.91 -0.03 -8.60
CA LEU A 139 17.25 -0.36 -7.34
C LEU A 139 18.31 -0.62 -6.25
N PRO A 140 17.95 -0.51 -4.95
CA PRO A 140 18.88 -0.78 -3.86
C PRO A 140 19.62 -2.09 -4.08
N LYS A 141 20.95 -1.98 -4.20
CA LYS A 141 21.81 -3.11 -4.52
C LYS A 141 21.63 -4.22 -3.51
N GLU A 142 21.60 -5.44 -4.02
CA GLU A 142 21.58 -6.66 -3.22
C GLU A 142 22.83 -6.71 -2.35
N PHE A 143 22.73 -7.29 -1.14
CA PHE A 143 23.91 -7.59 -0.31
C PHE A 143 24.96 -8.41 -1.07
N PHE A 144 24.54 -9.17 -2.10
CA PHE A 144 25.39 -10.07 -2.89
C PHE A 144 25.95 -9.46 -4.19
N MET A 145 25.62 -8.20 -4.54
CA MET A 145 26.19 -7.52 -5.71
C MET A 145 26.88 -6.21 -5.28
N PRO A 146 28.23 -6.15 -5.25
CA PRO A 146 28.97 -4.91 -4.97
C PRO A 146 28.69 -3.78 -5.98
#